data_AF-A0A9J6AD18-F1
#
_entry.id   AF-A0A9J6AD18-F1
#
_cell.length_a   1.000
_cell.length_b   1.000
_cell.length_c   1.000
_cell.angle_alpha   90.00
_cell.angle_beta   90.00
_cell.angle_gamma   90.00
#
_symmetry.space_group_name_H-M   'P 1'
#
loop_
_entity.id
_entity.type
_entity.pdbx_description
1 polymer ?
#
loop_
_entity_poly.entity_id
_entity_poly.type
_entity_poly.pdbx_seq_one_letter_code
_entity_poly.pdbx_strand_id
1 'polypeptide(L)'
;MDQESIDIQEKVTVFNVTRTLEQNETQLVYKWQHIADKVDDNLLLRLLLWNSTESQLSHGQKPVHTTFFTMFVGGVDDLLHEMQDSFPELGLVKEYCIEMSWIESVLFFVGLPRGTPPDVLLNWITSTNIGFFTAKSDFVQHPIGESED
;
A
#
# COMPACT_ATOMS: atom_id res chain seq x y z
N MET A 1 -28.70 12.68 8.46
CA MET A 1 -27.47 12.26 7.80
C MET A 1 -27.86 11.04 7.02
N ASP A 2 -28.15 11.23 5.75
CA ASP A 2 -28.61 10.15 4.90
C ASP A 2 -27.41 9.24 4.67
N GLN A 3 -27.47 8.03 5.21
CA GLN A 3 -26.45 7.01 5.00
C GLN A 3 -26.64 6.49 3.58
N GLU A 4 -25.93 7.08 2.62
CA GLU A 4 -25.83 6.53 1.28
C GLU A 4 -24.93 5.29 1.36
N SER A 5 -25.51 4.11 1.17
CA SER A 5 -24.78 2.85 1.13
C SER A 5 -24.28 2.62 -0.29
N ILE A 6 -22.96 2.52 -0.46
CA ILE A 6 -22.34 2.13 -1.73
C ILE A 6 -22.37 0.60 -1.81
N ASP A 7 -22.85 0.07 -2.94
CA ASP A 7 -22.78 -1.35 -3.23
C ASP A 7 -21.37 -1.67 -3.73
N ILE A 8 -20.60 -2.38 -2.91
CA ILE A 8 -19.23 -2.77 -3.23
C ILE A 8 -19.32 -4.22 -3.71
N GLN A 9 -18.69 -4.54 -4.84
CA GLN A 9 -18.50 -5.94 -5.23
C GLN A 9 -17.96 -6.72 -4.04
N GLU A 10 -18.48 -7.93 -3.81
CA GLU A 10 -18.15 -8.71 -2.61
C GLU A 10 -16.65 -9.03 -2.50
N LYS A 11 -15.88 -8.86 -3.58
CA LYS A 11 -14.48 -9.27 -3.69
C LYS A 11 -13.58 -8.10 -4.04
N VAL A 12 -12.50 -7.95 -3.27
CA VAL A 12 -11.39 -7.05 -3.55
C VAL A 12 -10.10 -7.84 -3.61
N THR A 13 -9.11 -7.32 -4.34
CA THR A 13 -7.76 -7.86 -4.38
C THR A 13 -6.78 -6.88 -3.74
N VAL A 14 -5.94 -7.36 -2.82
CA VAL A 14 -4.91 -6.55 -2.15
C VAL A 14 -3.52 -7.13 -2.37
N PHE A 15 -2.49 -6.29 -2.27
CA PHE A 15 -1.11 -6.71 -2.13
C PHE A 15 -0.32 -5.73 -1.25
N ASN A 16 0.78 -6.21 -0.67
CA ASN A 16 1.84 -5.40 -0.07
C ASN A 16 3.19 -5.87 -0.65
N VAL A 17 3.83 -5.05 -1.46
CA VAL A 17 5.13 -5.34 -2.08
C VAL A 17 6.17 -4.38 -1.53
N THR A 18 7.16 -4.93 -0.82
CA THR A 18 8.27 -4.13 -0.26
C THR A 18 9.50 -4.19 -1.16
N ARG A 19 10.15 -3.04 -1.35
CA ARG A 19 11.38 -2.84 -2.10
C ARG A 19 12.41 -2.10 -1.26
N THR A 20 13.68 -2.38 -1.50
CA THR A 20 14.84 -1.70 -0.92
C THR A 20 15.59 -0.91 -1.98
N LEU A 21 16.55 -0.07 -1.57
CA LEU A 21 17.43 0.66 -2.48
C LEU A 21 18.13 -0.23 -3.51
N GLU A 22 18.60 -1.42 -3.10
CA GLU A 22 19.22 -2.41 -4.00
C GLU A 22 18.25 -2.99 -5.04
N GLN A 23 16.94 -2.81 -4.83
CA GLN A 23 15.86 -3.27 -5.68
C GLN A 23 15.19 -2.12 -6.46
N ASN A 24 15.98 -1.10 -6.82
CA ASN A 24 15.56 0.06 -7.62
C ASN A 24 14.41 0.88 -6.99
N GLU A 25 14.34 0.94 -5.66
CA GLU A 25 13.29 1.65 -4.91
C GLU A 25 13.07 3.10 -5.39
N THR A 26 14.12 3.89 -5.57
CA THR A 26 14.01 5.30 -5.99
C THR A 26 13.33 5.43 -7.35
N GLN A 27 13.69 4.58 -8.32
CA GLN A 27 13.08 4.59 -9.65
C GLN A 27 11.59 4.19 -9.59
N LEU A 28 11.26 3.20 -8.75
CA LEU A 28 9.86 2.78 -8.56
C LEU A 28 9.03 3.88 -7.89
N VAL A 29 9.57 4.57 -6.88
CA VAL A 29 8.92 5.74 -6.27
C VAL A 29 8.71 6.83 -7.31
N TYR A 30 9.73 7.14 -8.12
CA TYR A 30 9.62 8.15 -9.18
C TYR A 30 8.54 7.79 -10.20
N LYS A 31 8.48 6.53 -10.65
CA LYS A 31 7.40 6.05 -11.53
C LYS A 31 6.03 6.17 -10.88
N TRP A 32 5.90 5.73 -9.62
CA TRP A 32 4.65 5.82 -8.85
C TRP A 32 4.11 7.25 -8.79
N GLN A 33 4.96 8.26 -8.58
CA GLN A 33 4.55 9.67 -8.60
C GLN A 33 3.91 10.12 -9.92
N HIS A 34 4.19 9.45 -11.04
CA HIS A 34 3.66 9.81 -12.36
C HIS A 34 2.39 9.05 -12.73
N ILE A 35 2.09 7.94 -12.07
CA ILE A 35 1.00 7.04 -12.47
C ILE A 35 -0.10 6.93 -11.40
N ALA A 36 0.20 7.15 -10.12
CA ALA A 36 -0.72 6.81 -9.03
C ALA A 36 -2.01 7.64 -9.03
N ASP A 37 -2.00 8.82 -9.64
CA ASP A 37 -3.16 9.70 -9.83
C ASP A 37 -3.94 9.41 -11.14
N LYS A 38 -3.49 8.44 -11.94
CA LYS A 38 -3.99 8.13 -13.29
C LYS A 38 -4.38 6.66 -13.48
N VAL A 39 -4.22 5.84 -12.45
CA VAL A 39 -4.69 4.45 -12.44
C VAL A 39 -6.21 4.38 -12.52
N ASP A 40 -6.75 3.21 -12.85
CA ASP A 40 -8.20 2.95 -12.87
C ASP A 40 -8.86 3.35 -11.53
N ASP A 41 -10.09 3.88 -11.58
CA ASP A 41 -10.81 4.34 -10.39
C ASP A 41 -11.08 3.22 -9.37
N ASN A 42 -11.05 1.95 -9.79
CA ASN A 42 -11.16 0.80 -8.92
C ASN A 42 -9.84 0.43 -8.22
N LEU A 43 -8.72 1.07 -8.58
CA LEU A 43 -7.38 0.77 -8.10
C LEU A 43 -6.86 1.86 -7.18
N LEU A 44 -6.78 1.55 -5.89
CA LEU A 44 -6.02 2.36 -4.95
C LEU A 44 -4.55 1.92 -4.95
N LEU A 45 -3.62 2.78 -5.37
CA LEU A 45 -2.17 2.51 -5.33
C LEU A 45 -1.46 3.47 -4.38
N ARG A 46 -1.02 2.97 -3.23
CA ARG A 46 -0.33 3.77 -2.20
C ARG A 46 1.08 3.30 -1.94
N LEU A 47 1.85 4.20 -1.32
CA LEU A 47 3.24 4.00 -0.96
C LEU A 47 3.47 4.37 0.50
N LEU A 48 4.19 3.52 1.23
CA LEU A 48 4.65 3.77 2.59
C LEU A 48 6.18 3.66 2.64
N LEU A 49 6.85 4.74 3.05
CA LEU A 49 8.27 4.78 3.33
C LEU A 49 8.50 4.58 4.83
N TRP A 50 9.39 3.65 5.20
CA TRP A 50 9.72 3.41 6.59
C TRP A 50 11.16 2.89 6.74
N ASN A 51 11.77 3.14 7.90
CA ASN A 51 13.11 2.63 8.21
C ASN A 51 13.00 1.22 8.82
N SER A 52 13.78 0.28 8.31
CA SER A 52 13.87 -1.04 8.94
C SER A 52 14.46 -0.97 10.34
N THR A 53 13.95 -1.85 11.20
CA THR A 53 14.45 -2.11 12.54
C THR A 53 15.66 -3.06 12.53
N GLU A 54 15.92 -3.75 11.42
CA GLU A 54 17.04 -4.67 11.26
C GLU A 54 18.33 -3.96 10.81
N SER A 55 19.44 -4.44 11.41
CA SER A 55 20.86 -4.08 11.28
C SER A 55 21.25 -2.77 10.59
N GLN A 56 22.03 -1.97 11.32
CA GLN A 56 22.84 -0.87 10.80
C GLN A 56 23.57 -1.32 9.51
N LEU A 57 23.35 -0.59 8.42
CA LEU A 57 24.29 -0.59 7.31
C LEU A 57 25.66 -0.14 7.85
N SER A 58 26.74 -0.56 7.19
CA SER A 58 28.08 -0.03 7.43
C SER A 58 27.99 1.51 7.51
N HIS A 59 28.35 2.11 8.65
CA HIS A 59 28.21 3.54 9.01
C HIS A 59 26.93 4.00 9.72
N GLY A 60 26.10 3.09 10.26
CA GLY A 60 25.00 3.48 11.16
C GLY A 60 23.75 4.03 10.45
N GLN A 61 23.69 3.89 9.12
CA GLN A 61 22.49 4.18 8.35
C GLN A 61 21.49 3.03 8.51
N LYS A 62 20.20 3.35 8.67
CA LYS A 62 19.13 2.35 8.67
C LYS A 62 18.65 2.15 7.22
N PRO A 63 18.41 0.91 6.78
CA PRO A 63 17.83 0.67 5.47
C PRO A 63 16.44 1.32 5.40
N VAL A 64 16.20 2.09 4.34
CA VAL A 64 14.86 2.56 3.99
C VAL A 64 14.17 1.45 3.21
N HIS A 65 12.89 1.25 3.51
CA HIS A 65 12.01 0.34 2.79
C HIS A 65 10.83 1.14 2.24
N THR A 66 10.48 0.82 1.01
CA THR A 66 9.25 1.27 0.38
C THR A 66 8.30 0.10 0.26
N THR A 67 7.11 0.23 0.84
CA THR A 67 6.02 -0.71 0.63
C THR A 67 4.98 -0.08 -0.27
N PHE A 68 4.79 -0.68 -1.45
CA PHE A 68 3.66 -0.42 -2.34
C PHE A 68 2.50 -1.29 -1.87
N PHE A 69 1.33 -0.69 -1.65
CA PHE A 69 0.15 -1.43 -1.26
C PHE A 69 -1.07 -1.00 -2.05
N THR A 70 -1.98 -1.94 -2.23
CA THR A 70 -3.15 -1.74 -3.10
C THR A 70 -4.41 -2.33 -2.52
N MET A 71 -5.53 -1.67 -2.83
CA MET A 71 -6.86 -2.25 -2.80
C MET A 71 -7.48 -2.07 -4.19
N PHE A 72 -7.84 -3.18 -4.82
CA PHE A 72 -8.48 -3.19 -6.13
C PHE A 72 -9.88 -3.78 -6.03
N VAL A 73 -10.89 -3.07 -6.52
CA VAL A 73 -12.27 -3.57 -6.58
C VAL A 73 -12.43 -4.45 -7.82
N GLY A 74 -12.04 -5.71 -7.68
CA GLY A 74 -12.06 -6.69 -8.76
C GLY A 74 -11.20 -7.93 -8.47
N GLY A 75 -11.13 -8.81 -9.46
CA GLY A 75 -10.37 -10.05 -9.38
C GLY A 75 -8.87 -9.88 -9.58
N VAL A 76 -8.10 -10.89 -9.19
CA VAL A 76 -6.64 -10.87 -9.30
C VAL A 76 -6.13 -10.80 -10.75
N ASP A 77 -6.83 -11.43 -11.70
CA ASP A 77 -6.38 -11.44 -13.09
C ASP A 77 -6.57 -10.05 -13.74
N ASP A 78 -7.66 -9.34 -13.40
CA ASP A 78 -7.89 -7.95 -13.82
C ASP A 78 -6.86 -7.01 -13.18
N LEU A 79 -6.57 -7.16 -11.88
CA LEU A 79 -5.51 -6.39 -11.22
C LEU A 79 -4.15 -6.58 -11.90
N LEU A 80 -3.79 -7.82 -12.24
CA LEU A 80 -2.52 -8.11 -12.91
C LEU A 80 -2.46 -7.46 -14.30
N HIS A 81 -3.58 -7.43 -15.02
CA HIS A 81 -3.68 -6.72 -16.29
C HIS A 81 -3.46 -5.20 -16.10
N GLU A 82 -4.19 -4.59 -15.17
CA GLU A 82 -4.05 -3.15 -14.87
C GLU A 82 -2.63 -2.77 -14.44
N MET A 83 -2.00 -3.59 -13.60
CA MET A 83 -0.63 -3.35 -13.14
C MET A 83 0.42 -3.59 -14.22
N GLN A 84 0.17 -4.51 -15.16
CA GLN A 84 1.05 -4.73 -16.31
C GLN A 84 1.03 -3.56 -17.29
N ASP A 85 -0.11 -2.89 -17.43
CA ASP A 85 -0.27 -1.72 -18.31
C ASP A 85 0.23 -0.43 -17.66
N SER A 86 -0.08 -0.23 -16.37
CA SER A 86 0.21 1.03 -15.66
C SER A 86 1.54 1.04 -14.91
N PHE A 87 1.97 -0.09 -14.34
CA PHE A 87 3.15 -0.17 -13.48
C PHE A 87 3.94 -1.49 -13.58
N PRO A 88 4.36 -1.91 -14.79
CA PRO A 88 5.02 -3.20 -14.99
C PRO A 88 6.34 -3.34 -14.24
N GLU A 89 7.04 -2.22 -13.94
CA GLU A 89 8.32 -2.23 -13.24
C GLU A 89 8.21 -2.71 -11.79
N LEU A 90 7.02 -2.63 -11.19
CA LEU A 90 6.81 -3.18 -9.85
C LEU A 90 7.01 -4.71 -9.84
N GLY A 91 6.81 -5.37 -10.98
CA GLY A 91 6.96 -6.82 -11.12
C GLY A 91 5.95 -7.58 -10.27
N LEU A 92 4.71 -7.11 -10.23
CA LEU A 92 3.63 -7.75 -9.48
C LEU A 92 3.31 -9.12 -10.12
N VAL A 93 3.23 -10.15 -9.29
CA VAL A 93 2.84 -11.50 -9.69
C VAL A 93 1.69 -11.99 -8.81
N LYS A 94 0.96 -13.00 -9.28
CA LYS A 94 -0.26 -13.51 -8.66
C LYS A 94 -0.04 -13.94 -7.20
N GLU A 95 1.15 -14.44 -6.88
CA GLU A 95 1.54 -14.92 -5.55
C GLU A 95 1.58 -13.81 -4.49
N TYR A 96 1.74 -12.56 -4.90
CA TYR A 96 1.68 -11.40 -4.00
C TYR A 96 0.26 -10.89 -3.77
N CYS A 97 -0.71 -11.36 -4.57
CA CYS A 97 -2.08 -10.88 -4.54
C CYS A 97 -2.95 -11.76 -3.65
N ILE A 98 -3.85 -11.14 -2.90
CA ILE A 98 -4.78 -11.84 -2.02
C ILE A 98 -6.19 -11.32 -2.30
N GLU A 99 -7.05 -12.20 -2.78
CA GLU A 99 -8.47 -11.90 -2.90
C GLU A 99 -9.18 -12.14 -1.57
N MET A 100 -10.03 -11.20 -1.17
CA MET A 100 -10.79 -11.24 0.07
C MET A 100 -12.05 -10.38 -0.04
N SER A 101 -12.92 -10.45 0.96
CA SER A 101 -14.03 -9.51 1.05
C SER A 101 -13.56 -8.09 1.39
N TRP A 102 -14.37 -7.09 1.07
CA TRP A 102 -14.04 -5.69 1.40
C TRP A 102 -13.76 -5.51 2.90
N ILE A 103 -14.54 -6.15 3.79
CA ILE A 103 -14.35 -6.01 5.23
C ILE A 103 -13.07 -6.69 5.73
N GLU A 104 -12.65 -7.79 5.11
CA GLU A 104 -11.37 -8.43 5.43
C GLU A 104 -10.18 -7.57 5.00
N SER A 105 -10.32 -6.76 3.94
CA SER A 105 -9.26 -5.84 3.51
C SER A 105 -9.00 -4.75 4.56
N VAL A 106 -10.02 -4.30 5.28
CA VAL A 106 -9.87 -3.37 6.41
C VAL A 106 -8.95 -3.99 7.47
N LEU A 107 -9.16 -5.27 7.81
CA LEU A 107 -8.32 -6.01 8.77
C LEU A 107 -6.89 -6.19 8.24
N PHE A 108 -6.75 -6.45 6.94
CA PHE A 108 -5.44 -6.55 6.29
C PHE A 108 -4.63 -5.26 6.41
N PHE A 109 -5.24 -4.09 6.17
CA PHE A 109 -4.53 -2.80 6.23
C PHE A 109 -4.16 -2.36 7.63
N VAL A 110 -4.89 -2.79 8.67
CA VAL A 110 -4.48 -2.56 10.07
C VAL A 110 -3.46 -3.59 10.56
N GLY A 111 -3.04 -4.53 9.71
CA GLY A 111 -2.00 -5.52 10.01
C GLY A 111 -2.47 -6.68 10.89
N LEU A 112 -3.77 -6.97 10.94
CA LEU A 112 -4.29 -8.09 11.71
C LEU A 112 -4.10 -9.42 10.94
N PRO A 113 -3.89 -10.55 11.65
CA PRO A 113 -3.74 -11.85 11.01
C PRO A 113 -4.94 -12.22 10.16
N ARG A 114 -4.70 -12.86 9.01
CA ARG A 114 -5.75 -13.38 8.14
C ARG A 114 -6.67 -14.35 8.91
N GLY A 115 -7.97 -14.24 8.67
CA GLY A 115 -8.98 -15.04 9.36
C GLY A 115 -9.40 -14.46 10.72
N THR A 116 -8.88 -13.29 11.10
CA THR A 116 -9.41 -12.54 12.25
C THR A 116 -10.89 -12.19 11.99
N PRO A 117 -11.82 -12.49 12.92
CA PRO A 117 -13.22 -12.14 12.76
C PRO A 117 -13.43 -10.61 12.68
N PRO A 118 -14.28 -10.10 11.76
CA PRO A 118 -14.59 -8.68 11.66
C PRO A 118 -15.11 -8.03 12.95
N ASP A 119 -15.70 -8.82 13.85
CA ASP A 119 -16.19 -8.37 15.17
C ASP A 119 -15.11 -7.68 16.01
N VAL A 120 -13.82 -7.91 15.74
CA VAL A 120 -12.72 -7.18 16.38
C VAL A 120 -12.83 -5.66 16.17
N LEU A 121 -13.42 -5.23 15.05
CA LEU A 121 -13.64 -3.82 14.72
C LEU A 121 -14.66 -3.15 15.65
N LEU A 122 -15.48 -3.94 16.36
CA LEU A 122 -16.38 -3.42 17.40
C LEU A 122 -15.61 -2.99 18.66
N ASN A 123 -14.35 -3.41 18.83
CA ASN A 123 -13.53 -3.09 19.99
C ASN A 123 -12.40 -2.10 19.66
N TRP A 124 -12.66 -0.82 19.96
CA TRP A 124 -11.75 0.32 19.74
C TRP A 124 -10.38 0.21 20.44
N ILE A 125 -10.24 -0.64 21.46
CA ILE A 125 -9.05 -0.66 22.34
C ILE A 125 -7.88 -1.46 21.76
N THR A 126 -8.06 -2.20 20.67
CA THR A 126 -7.07 -3.17 20.18
C THR A 126 -5.90 -2.60 19.38
N SER A 127 -5.90 -1.31 19.01
CA SER A 127 -4.87 -0.72 18.13
C SER A 127 -4.02 0.38 18.77
N THR A 128 -4.31 0.81 20.00
CA THR A 128 -3.71 2.05 20.51
C THR A 128 -2.51 1.80 21.43
N ASN A 129 -1.41 1.29 20.88
CA ASN A 129 -0.10 1.61 21.43
C ASN A 129 0.40 2.91 20.75
N ILE A 130 -0.43 3.96 20.85
CA ILE A 130 -0.11 5.27 20.29
C ILE A 130 0.87 5.92 21.25
N GLY A 131 2.16 5.71 21.00
CA GLY A 131 3.19 6.55 21.60
C GLY A 131 2.96 8.02 21.23
N PHE A 132 3.58 8.95 21.94
CA PHE A 132 3.55 10.36 21.55
C PHE A 132 4.14 10.50 20.14
N PHE A 133 3.38 11.11 19.22
CA PHE A 133 3.81 11.36 17.84
C PHE A 133 3.48 12.79 17.42
N THR A 134 4.25 13.29 16.45
CA THR A 134 4.00 14.55 15.75
C THR A 134 3.87 14.24 14.27
N ALA A 135 2.80 14.71 13.64
CA ALA A 135 2.54 14.52 12.21
C ALA A 135 2.36 15.87 11.50
N LYS A 136 2.74 15.91 10.22
CA LYS A 136 2.51 17.01 9.28
C LYS A 136 2.04 16.40 7.95
N SER A 137 1.31 17.17 7.15
CA SER A 137 0.84 16.76 5.83
C SER A 137 1.14 17.86 4.80
N ASP A 138 1.29 17.45 3.54
CA ASP A 138 1.46 18.36 2.40
C ASP A 138 0.72 17.78 1.16
N PHE A 139 0.54 18.60 0.12
CA PHE A 139 -0.05 18.20 -1.15
C PHE A 139 0.96 18.40 -2.28
N VAL A 140 1.26 17.32 -3.00
CA VAL A 140 2.21 17.35 -4.12
C VAL A 140 1.42 17.58 -5.42
N GLN A 141 1.75 18.64 -6.15
CA GLN A 141 1.12 18.93 -7.45
C GLN A 141 1.96 18.49 -8.65
N HIS A 142 3.28 18.42 -8.48
CA HIS A 142 4.23 18.02 -9.52
C HIS A 142 5.17 16.98 -8.92
N PRO A 143 5.57 15.93 -9.68
CA PRO A 143 6.47 14.90 -9.18
C PRO A 143 7.73 15.52 -8.57
N ILE A 144 8.10 15.03 -7.39
CA ILE A 144 9.35 15.40 -6.72
C ILE A 144 10.48 14.81 -7.57
N GLY A 145 11.39 15.67 -8.04
CA GLY A 145 12.52 15.27 -8.86
C GLY A 145 13.46 14.31 -8.13
N GLU A 146 14.17 13.48 -8.89
CA GLU A 146 15.30 12.72 -8.37
C GLU A 146 16.41 13.73 -8.02
N SER A 147 16.95 13.66 -6.81
CA SER A 147 18.18 14.39 -6.50
C SER A 147 19.33 13.71 -7.23
N GLU A 148 20.00 14.45 -8.11
CA GLU A 148 21.35 14.10 -8.55
C GLU A 148 22.28 14.29 -7.34
N ASP A 149 22.78 13.20 -6.77
CA ASP A 149 23.96 13.22 -5.89
C ASP A 149 25.25 13.42 -6.71
#